data_AF-A0A4Q9VFX8-F1
#
_entry.id   AF-A0A4Q9VFX8-F1
#
_cell.length_a   1.000
_cell.length_b   1.000
_cell.length_c   1.000
_cell.angle_alpha   90.00
_cell.angle_beta   90.00
_cell.angle_gamma   90.00
#
_symmetry.space_group_name_H-M   'P 1'
#
loop_
_entity.id
_entity.type
_entity.pdbx_description
1 polymer ?
#
loop_
_entity_poly.entity_id
_entity_poly.type
_entity_poly.pdbx_seq_one_letter_code
_entity_poly.pdbx_strand_id
1 'polypeptide(L)'
;MTCLLRLLSGLACAILLSTGAAEARSSGFPAKEAQSGKPTLVGSLWNCRTMSYPAVDGQADHGKITRRETTQNRCGNPKQPTVEMYYTSDPSFKGTDGVVLYNGGQRIDRDIHVK
;
A
#
# COMPACT_ATOMS: atom_id res chain seq x y z
N MET A 1 -2.86 -52.38 56.48
CA MET A 1 -4.23 -52.47 55.94
C MET A 1 -4.63 -51.12 55.39
N THR A 2 -5.02 -51.16 54.13
CA THR A 2 -5.48 -50.10 53.23
C THR A 2 -6.65 -49.27 53.76
N CYS A 3 -6.59 -47.96 53.54
CA CYS A 3 -7.74 -47.16 53.07
C CYS A 3 -7.18 -45.92 52.36
N LEU A 4 -7.02 -45.97 51.03
CA LEU A 4 -7.99 -45.49 50.03
C LEU A 4 -8.42 -44.04 50.30
N LEU A 5 -7.83 -43.04 49.62
CA LEU A 5 -8.19 -42.54 48.28
C LEU A 5 -9.27 -41.44 48.35
N ARG A 6 -8.90 -40.26 47.81
CA ARG A 6 -9.67 -39.33 46.94
C ARG A 6 -9.47 -37.88 47.37
N LEU A 7 -8.68 -37.10 46.65
CA LEU A 7 -8.95 -36.45 45.34
C LEU A 7 -9.61 -35.07 45.52
N LEU A 8 -9.13 -34.13 44.69
CA LEU A 8 -9.74 -32.84 44.32
C LEU A 8 -9.27 -31.62 45.13
N SER A 9 -8.18 -31.02 44.66
CA SER A 9 -8.11 -29.55 44.56
C SER A 9 -7.33 -29.23 43.29
N GLY A 10 -8.10 -29.03 42.22
CA GLY A 10 -7.62 -28.74 40.89
C GLY A 10 -6.85 -27.43 40.88
N LEU A 11 -5.55 -27.53 40.59
CA LEU A 11 -4.74 -26.39 40.24
C LEU A 11 -5.01 -26.10 38.76
N ALA A 12 -5.93 -25.17 38.51
CA ALA A 12 -6.25 -24.67 37.18
C ALA A 12 -4.99 -24.02 36.59
N CYS A 13 -4.34 -24.71 35.65
CA CYS A 13 -3.23 -24.16 34.89
C CYS A 13 -3.80 -23.12 33.92
N ALA A 14 -3.63 -21.85 34.26
CA ALA A 14 -4.07 -20.72 33.46
C ALA A 14 -3.29 -20.70 32.14
N ILE A 15 -3.94 -21.11 31.05
CA ILE A 15 -3.42 -21.01 29.70
C ILE A 15 -3.42 -19.52 29.33
N LEU A 16 -2.26 -18.89 29.45
CA LEU A 16 -1.99 -17.56 28.89
C LEU A 16 -2.01 -17.67 27.37
N LEU A 17 -3.20 -17.57 26.77
CA LEU A 17 -3.35 -17.27 25.35
C LEU A 17 -2.90 -15.82 25.14
N SER A 18 -1.61 -15.64 24.84
CA SER A 18 -1.13 -14.40 24.25
C SER A 18 -1.68 -14.32 22.82
N THR A 19 -2.90 -13.80 22.68
CA THR A 19 -3.42 -13.31 21.41
C THR A 19 -2.55 -12.13 20.99
N GLY A 20 -1.46 -12.42 20.29
CA GLY A 20 -0.71 -11.42 19.53
C GLY A 20 -1.69 -10.83 18.52
N ALA A 21 -2.21 -9.65 18.83
CA ALA A 21 -2.94 -8.84 17.88
C ALA A 21 -1.97 -8.51 16.75
N ALA A 22 -2.05 -9.28 15.66
CA ALA A 22 -1.48 -8.85 14.40
C ALA A 22 -2.19 -7.54 14.04
N GLU A 23 -1.53 -6.42 14.32
CA GLU A 23 -1.96 -5.11 13.87
C GLU A 23 -1.85 -5.11 12.34
N ALA A 24 -2.87 -5.63 11.67
CA ALA A 24 -3.08 -5.44 10.24
C ALA A 24 -3.49 -3.97 10.03
N ARG A 25 -2.56 -3.04 10.25
CA ARG A 25 -2.68 -1.66 9.77
C ARG A 25 -2.41 -1.64 8.28
N SER A 26 -3.29 -2.26 7.49
CA SER A 26 -3.38 -2.00 6.05
C SER A 26 -4.34 -0.84 5.84
N SER A 27 -3.93 0.35 6.28
CA SER A 27 -4.57 1.59 5.86
C SER A 27 -3.84 2.08 4.62
N GLY A 28 -4.22 1.63 3.42
CA GLY A 28 -3.56 2.20 2.25
C GLY A 28 -3.76 1.53 0.91
N PHE A 29 -5.02 1.45 0.43
CA PHE A 29 -5.36 1.08 -0.95
C PHE A 29 -5.02 -0.38 -1.33
N PRO A 30 -5.76 -1.01 -2.26
CA PRO A 30 -5.45 -2.37 -2.69
C PRO A 30 -4.04 -2.41 -3.29
N ALA A 31 -3.27 -3.45 -2.94
CA ALA A 31 -1.95 -3.70 -3.51
C ALA A 31 -2.03 -3.70 -5.03
N LYS A 32 -1.09 -3.03 -5.69
CA LYS A 32 -1.08 -2.90 -7.14
C LYS A 32 -0.14 -3.92 -7.77
N GLU A 33 -0.58 -4.55 -8.85
CA GLU A 33 0.23 -5.51 -9.59
C GLU A 33 1.06 -4.80 -10.66
N ALA A 34 2.35 -5.13 -10.75
CA ALA A 34 3.29 -4.61 -11.73
C ALA A 34 4.12 -5.74 -12.35
N GLN A 35 4.58 -5.53 -13.58
CA GLN A 35 5.55 -6.42 -14.22
C GLN A 35 6.96 -5.86 -14.05
N SER A 36 7.93 -6.72 -13.76
CA SER A 36 9.32 -6.32 -13.58
C SER A 36 9.85 -5.50 -14.78
N GLY A 37 10.40 -4.32 -14.51
CA GLY A 37 10.97 -3.42 -15.51
C GLY A 37 9.95 -2.78 -16.46
N LYS A 38 8.64 -2.90 -16.20
CA LYS A 38 7.59 -2.29 -17.03
C LYS A 38 6.92 -1.11 -16.31
N PRO A 39 6.72 0.02 -17.00
CA PRO A 39 5.96 1.14 -16.47
C PRO A 39 4.53 0.71 -16.11
N THR A 40 4.16 0.92 -14.85
CA THR A 40 2.85 0.63 -14.28
C THR A 40 2.26 1.93 -13.76
N LEU A 41 1.08 2.31 -14.25
CA LEU A 41 0.39 3.51 -13.74
C LEU A 41 0.04 3.28 -12.26
N VAL A 42 0.54 4.10 -11.33
CA VAL A 42 0.29 3.96 -9.88
C VAL A 42 -0.57 5.06 -9.30
N GLY A 43 -0.67 6.19 -9.98
CA GLY A 43 -1.52 7.30 -9.59
C GLY A 43 -1.95 8.14 -10.79
N SER A 44 -3.12 8.78 -10.68
CA SER A 44 -3.61 9.78 -11.62
C SER A 44 -4.27 10.89 -10.81
N LEU A 45 -3.82 12.12 -11.00
CA LEU A 45 -4.12 13.26 -10.14
C LEU A 45 -4.60 14.44 -10.98
N TRP A 46 -5.68 15.07 -10.57
CA TRP A 46 -6.30 16.21 -11.25
C TRP A 46 -6.95 17.15 -10.23
N ASN A 47 -7.16 18.40 -10.62
CA ASN A 47 -7.90 19.39 -9.81
C ASN A 47 -9.07 19.97 -10.61
N CYS A 48 -10.30 19.62 -10.22
CA CYS A 48 -11.52 20.13 -10.87
C CYS A 48 -11.76 21.63 -10.67
N ARG A 49 -11.04 22.30 -9.75
CA ARG A 49 -11.24 23.73 -9.42
C ARG A 49 -10.27 24.64 -10.17
N THR A 50 -8.99 24.26 -10.27
CA THR A 50 -7.92 25.18 -10.72
C THR A 50 -7.41 24.89 -12.13
N MET A 51 -7.93 23.89 -12.85
CA MET A 51 -7.45 23.50 -14.19
C MET A 51 -5.92 23.27 -14.25
N SER A 52 -5.30 23.00 -13.11
CA SER A 52 -3.87 22.76 -12.93
C SER A 52 -3.67 21.47 -12.17
N TYR A 53 -2.54 20.80 -12.39
CA TYR A 53 -2.18 19.64 -11.58
C TYR A 53 -1.42 20.08 -10.32
N PRO A 54 -1.60 19.37 -9.20
CA PRO A 54 -0.78 19.61 -8.01
C PRO A 54 0.68 19.26 -8.28
N ALA A 55 1.61 19.89 -7.54
CA ALA A 55 3.00 19.43 -7.52
C ALA A 55 3.03 17.99 -6.99
N VAL A 56 3.56 17.08 -7.80
CA VAL A 56 3.60 15.66 -7.51
C VAL A 56 4.99 15.11 -7.71
N ASP A 57 5.38 14.23 -6.79
CA ASP A 57 6.65 13.52 -6.80
C ASP A 57 6.45 12.13 -6.20
N GLY A 58 7.45 11.26 -6.30
CA GLY A 58 7.38 9.96 -5.68
C GLY A 58 8.72 9.25 -5.58
N GLN A 59 8.76 8.26 -4.69
CA GLN A 59 9.93 7.45 -4.39
C GLN A 59 9.51 5.99 -4.30
N ALA A 60 10.43 5.08 -4.60
CA ALA A 60 10.27 3.64 -4.51
C ALA A 60 11.57 3.04 -3.96
N ASP A 61 11.48 1.96 -3.18
CA ASP A 61 12.66 1.31 -2.62
C ASP A 61 13.39 0.47 -3.70
N HIS A 62 12.64 -0.12 -4.64
CA HIS A 62 13.17 -0.98 -5.71
C HIS A 62 12.70 -0.56 -7.11
N GLY A 63 12.81 0.72 -7.41
CA GLY A 63 12.56 1.22 -8.76
C GLY A 63 12.58 2.74 -8.85
N LYS A 64 11.84 3.26 -9.83
CA LYS A 64 11.69 4.70 -10.03
C LYS A 64 10.26 5.09 -10.32
N ILE A 65 9.93 6.31 -9.92
CA ILE A 65 8.67 6.97 -10.25
C ILE A 65 8.93 7.99 -11.36
N THR A 66 8.09 7.98 -12.40
CA THR A 66 8.10 8.99 -13.46
C THR A 66 6.74 9.65 -13.55
N ARG A 67 6.74 10.95 -13.88
CA ARG A 67 5.51 11.72 -14.10
C ARG A 67 5.25 11.86 -15.60
N ARG A 68 3.97 11.82 -15.97
CA ARG A 68 3.49 12.18 -17.30
C ARG A 68 2.32 13.12 -17.18
N GLU A 69 2.45 14.31 -17.77
CA GLU A 69 1.33 15.23 -17.94
C GLU A 69 0.48 14.80 -19.12
N THR A 70 -0.83 14.83 -18.93
CA THR A 70 -1.81 14.44 -19.94
C THR A 70 -3.13 15.19 -19.73
N THR A 71 -4.10 14.91 -20.58
CA THR A 71 -5.49 15.34 -20.38
C THR A 71 -6.40 14.12 -20.32
N GLN A 72 -7.36 14.13 -19.40
CA GLN A 72 -8.38 13.08 -19.30
C GLN A 72 -9.78 13.70 -19.28
N ASN A 73 -10.80 12.92 -19.63
CA ASN A 73 -12.18 13.33 -19.46
C ASN A 73 -12.60 13.22 -17.98
N ARG A 74 -12.55 14.34 -17.26
CA ARG A 74 -12.83 14.44 -15.82
C ARG A 74 -13.57 15.74 -15.53
N CYS A 75 -14.32 15.80 -14.43
CA CYS A 75 -14.97 17.03 -13.96
C CYS A 75 -15.93 17.69 -14.99
N GLY A 76 -16.50 16.91 -15.93
CA GLY A 76 -17.31 17.46 -17.03
C GLY A 76 -16.49 18.12 -18.14
N ASN A 77 -15.16 18.05 -18.09
CA ASN A 77 -14.24 18.59 -19.09
C ASN A 77 -13.46 17.45 -19.79
N PRO A 78 -13.60 17.28 -21.12
CA PRO A 78 -12.90 16.24 -21.86
C PRO A 78 -11.38 16.45 -21.93
N LYS A 79 -10.89 17.67 -21.63
CA LYS A 79 -9.48 18.06 -21.68
C LYS A 79 -8.96 18.49 -20.30
N GLN A 80 -9.43 17.87 -19.22
CA GLN A 80 -8.98 18.20 -17.86
C GLN A 80 -7.50 17.85 -17.69
N PRO A 81 -6.62 18.81 -17.34
CA PRO A 81 -5.22 18.54 -17.05
C PRO A 81 -5.07 17.54 -15.91
N THR A 82 -4.24 16.54 -16.15
CA THR A 82 -4.03 15.39 -15.27
C THR A 82 -2.55 15.02 -15.26
N VAL A 83 -2.01 14.66 -14.09
CA VAL A 83 -0.69 14.03 -13.99
C VAL A 83 -0.85 12.57 -13.65
N GLU A 84 -0.19 11.74 -14.44
CA GLU A 84 -0.08 10.31 -14.22
C GLU A 84 1.30 10.00 -13.63
N MET A 85 1.30 9.16 -12.60
CA MET A 85 2.50 8.68 -11.93
C MET A 85 2.71 7.23 -12.33
N TYR A 86 3.89 6.92 -12.87
CA TYR A 86 4.26 5.58 -13.31
C TYR A 86 5.39 5.05 -12.44
N TYR A 87 5.23 3.83 -11.96
CA TYR A 87 6.29 3.05 -11.32
C TYR A 87 6.92 2.11 -12.32
N THR A 88 8.24 2.04 -12.34
CA THR A 88 8.99 1.01 -13.05
C THR A 88 9.96 0.42 -12.05
N SER A 89 9.81 -0.88 -11.75
CA SER A 89 10.74 -1.58 -10.87
C SER A 89 12.14 -1.64 -11.48
N ASP A 90 13.13 -1.88 -10.63
CA ASP A 90 14.45 -2.29 -11.09
C ASP A 90 14.36 -3.58 -11.93
N PRO A 91 15.22 -3.75 -12.94
CA PRO A 91 15.26 -4.98 -13.72
C PRO A 91 15.46 -6.20 -12.80
N SER A 92 14.66 -7.25 -13.02
CA SER A 92 14.72 -8.51 -12.26
C SER A 92 14.22 -8.45 -10.80
N PHE A 93 13.81 -7.28 -10.29
CA PHE A 93 13.14 -7.20 -9.00
C PHE A 93 11.79 -7.94 -9.04
N LYS A 94 11.49 -8.67 -7.96
CA LYS A 94 10.24 -9.40 -7.71
C LYS A 94 9.91 -9.31 -6.24
N GLY A 95 8.61 -9.30 -5.92
CA GLY A 95 8.13 -9.17 -4.55
C GLY A 95 7.39 -7.85 -4.34
N THR A 96 7.23 -7.45 -3.09
CA THR A 96 6.50 -6.22 -2.75
C THR A 96 7.47 -5.06 -2.60
N ASP A 97 7.21 -3.96 -3.31
CA ASP A 97 7.94 -2.70 -3.22
C ASP A 97 7.09 -1.65 -2.50
N GLY A 98 7.74 -0.87 -1.64
CA GLY A 98 7.16 0.28 -0.96
C GLY A 98 7.27 1.51 -1.83
N VAL A 99 6.14 2.06 -2.27
CA VAL A 99 6.07 3.27 -3.08
C VAL A 99 5.42 4.40 -2.30
N VAL A 100 6.06 5.56 -2.31
CA VAL A 100 5.56 6.78 -1.68
C VAL A 100 5.28 7.81 -2.75
N LEU A 101 4.04 8.29 -2.82
CA LEU A 101 3.65 9.39 -3.70
C LEU A 101 3.38 10.64 -2.87
N TYR A 102 3.80 11.80 -3.36
CA TYR A 102 3.53 13.10 -2.76
C TYR A 102 2.55 13.87 -3.64
N ASN A 103 1.46 14.35 -3.05
CA ASN A 103 0.45 15.15 -3.73
C ASN A 103 0.19 16.43 -2.92
N GLY A 104 0.75 17.56 -3.34
CA GLY A 104 0.55 18.84 -2.63
C GLY A 104 0.97 18.78 -1.16
N GLY A 105 2.05 18.05 -0.86
CA GLY A 105 2.54 17.83 0.51
C GLY A 105 1.90 16.64 1.25
N GLN A 106 0.82 16.06 0.73
CA GLN A 106 0.25 14.84 1.30
C GLN A 106 1.07 13.61 0.86
N ARG A 107 1.52 12.82 1.85
CA ARG A 107 2.16 11.51 1.63
C ARG A 107 1.09 10.43 1.39
N ILE A 108 1.32 9.61 0.37
CA ILE A 108 0.45 8.49 -0.02
C ILE A 108 1.33 7.25 -0.19
N ASP A 109 1.27 6.34 0.78
CA ASP A 109 1.97 5.05 0.73
C ASP A 109 1.18 4.04 -0.13
N ARG A 110 1.91 3.19 -0.85
CA ARG A 110 1.42 2.19 -1.80
C ARG A 110 2.32 0.97 -1.76
N ASP A 111 1.72 -0.19 -1.60
CA ASP A 111 2.43 -1.46 -1.83
C ASP A 111 2.21 -1.90 -3.29
N ILE A 112 3.31 -2.21 -3.98
CA ILE A 112 3.30 -2.72 -5.35
C ILE A 112 3.88 -4.13 -5.38
N HIS A 113 3.07 -5.09 -5.79
CA HIS A 113 3.51 -6.46 -6.00
C HIS A 113 4.04 -6.63 -7.44
N VAL A 114 5.32 -6.92 -7.55
CA VAL A 114 6.05 -7.08 -8.82
C VAL A 114 6.22 -8.55 -9.15
N LYS A 115 5.78 -8.93 -10.36
CA LYS A 115 5.87 -10.28 -10.93
C LYS A 115 6.98 -10.40 -11.99
#